data_AF-A0A918F2V3-F1
#
_entry.id   AF-A0A918F2V3-F1
#
_cell.length_a   1.000
_cell.length_b   1.000
_cell.length_c   1.000
_cell.angle_alpha   90.00
_cell.angle_beta   90.00
_cell.angle_gamma   90.00
#
_symmetry.space_group_name_H-M   'P 1'
#
loop_
_entity.id
_entity.type
_entity.pdbx_description
1 polymer ?
#
loop_
_entity_poly.entity_id
_entity_poly.type
_entity_poly.pdbx_seq_one_letter_code
_entity_poly.pdbx_strand_id
1 'polypeptide(L)'
;MSVPHDRAVAWLNATYGGLVQLAAPHPVHETPTAWLFSCRAVPQPGYPETPMLAASVVVPKDGGAPFHPAPSNPLADLAPAASPEEAAFRVEGQPRRINARGCTVALHSAISGAPSVPLPWRPSDEAPGWVARLKRRYFPEFTRTPVDRWDDVVKAVTEPGPDTRGVVWVRREIGGHEATGNLLYAHNNKGQVVLLDGLTSSLARLDTDQVRELVLLRALPAAHAPRRLPWERSAVDFASAVDKARLWLDDAYQGQVVLDGPTPQDETARGWVFSCNTVRFLRDGHWQDALLDATLVVPKDDTAPFGLPNSDPWTWLSRWDAGENPGAAGLPAPPQPGRAAWFEPTLSELGSVLSVSEHEDWMSAIEALSALPDEARALVWVRRTDGRSREAVGWLVTARKIAGGVILVDGATGSPASPDPTGVHRLHVIRYR
;
A
#
# COMPACT_ATOMS: atom_id res chain seq x y z
N MET A 1 35.53 37.43 14.02
CA MET A 1 34.23 36.74 14.21
C MET A 1 33.37 37.08 13.01
N SER A 2 32.95 36.09 12.22
CA SER A 2 32.04 36.32 11.08
C SER A 2 30.69 36.82 11.62
N VAL A 3 30.15 37.89 11.01
CA VAL A 3 28.85 38.45 11.38
C VAL A 3 27.77 37.36 11.16
N PRO A 4 26.80 37.17 12.07
CA PRO A 4 25.81 36.09 11.95
C PRO A 4 25.01 36.14 10.64
N HIS A 5 24.79 37.33 10.10
CA HIS A 5 24.25 37.56 8.76
C HIS A 5 25.04 36.84 7.67
N ASP A 6 26.37 37.04 7.63
CA ASP A 6 27.24 36.45 6.61
C ASP A 6 27.22 34.92 6.69
N ARG A 7 27.12 34.36 7.90
CA ARG A 7 27.01 32.91 8.11
C ARG A 7 25.71 32.35 7.56
N ALA A 8 24.59 33.04 7.81
CA ALA A 8 23.28 32.64 7.27
C ALA A 8 23.27 32.70 5.74
N VAL A 9 23.78 33.79 5.15
CA VAL A 9 23.87 33.97 3.69
C VAL A 9 24.78 32.90 3.06
N ALA A 10 25.96 32.65 3.63
CA ALA A 10 26.87 31.63 3.13
C ALA A 10 26.24 30.24 3.16
N TRP A 11 25.52 29.91 4.25
CA TRP A 11 24.84 28.62 4.38
C TRP A 11 23.68 28.47 3.39
N LEU A 12 22.87 29.52 3.20
CA LEU A 12 21.80 29.52 2.19
C LEU A 12 22.34 29.35 0.78
N ASN A 13 23.43 30.04 0.43
CA ASN A 13 24.08 29.89 -0.86
C ASN A 13 24.63 28.48 -1.08
N ALA A 14 25.26 27.89 -0.05
CA ALA A 14 25.75 26.51 -0.12
C ALA A 14 24.62 25.48 -0.26
N THR A 15 23.49 25.71 0.42
CA THR A 15 22.36 24.77 0.45
C THR A 15 21.49 24.87 -0.81
N TYR A 16 21.22 26.08 -1.29
CA TYR A 16 20.24 26.36 -2.34
C TYR A 16 20.86 26.84 -3.66
N GLY A 17 22.18 26.98 -3.74
CA GLY A 17 22.86 27.45 -4.96
C GLY A 17 22.46 28.86 -5.38
N GLY A 18 22.15 29.74 -4.43
CA GLY A 18 21.74 31.13 -4.70
C GLY A 18 20.25 31.34 -5.00
N LEU A 19 19.42 30.30 -4.90
CA LEU A 19 17.97 30.38 -5.15
C LEU A 19 17.16 30.87 -3.92
N VAL A 20 17.81 31.00 -2.77
CA VAL A 20 17.20 31.43 -1.51
C VAL A 20 18.07 32.52 -0.90
N GLN A 21 17.42 33.54 -0.36
CA GLN A 21 18.06 34.69 0.28
C GLN A 21 17.40 35.01 1.62
N LEU A 22 18.06 35.82 2.44
CA LEU A 22 17.43 36.36 3.64
C LEU A 22 16.26 37.28 3.27
N ALA A 23 15.18 37.20 4.05
CA ALA A 23 14.02 38.08 3.87
C ALA A 23 14.22 39.43 4.59
N ALA A 24 15.07 39.47 5.61
CA ALA A 24 15.48 40.68 6.32
C ALA A 24 17.00 40.65 6.60
N PRO A 25 17.67 41.82 6.69
CA PRO A 25 19.11 41.88 6.96
C PRO A 25 19.47 41.53 8.42
N HIS A 26 18.51 41.61 9.34
CA HIS A 26 18.69 41.35 10.78
C HIS A 26 17.96 40.06 11.22
N PRO A 27 18.34 39.46 12.36
CA PRO A 27 17.57 38.38 12.96
C PRO A 27 16.11 38.80 13.21
N VAL A 28 15.19 37.86 13.04
CA VAL A 28 13.77 38.04 13.40
C VAL A 28 13.47 37.58 14.82
N HIS A 29 14.37 36.79 15.39
CA HIS A 29 14.36 36.39 16.79
C HIS A 29 15.78 36.09 17.27
N GLU A 30 16.05 36.29 18.55
CA GLU A 30 17.35 36.06 19.15
C GLU A 30 17.20 35.50 20.57
N THR A 31 18.01 34.49 20.89
CA THR A 31 18.16 33.94 22.23
C THR A 31 19.62 34.08 22.69
N PRO A 32 19.96 33.77 23.95
CA PRO A 32 21.37 33.72 24.37
C PRO A 32 22.24 32.75 23.56
N THR A 33 21.65 31.76 22.89
CA THR A 33 22.36 30.65 22.24
C THR A 33 22.29 30.65 20.72
N ALA A 34 21.31 31.33 20.10
CA ALA A 34 21.20 31.37 18.65
C ALA A 34 20.50 32.64 18.13
N TRP A 35 20.68 32.92 16.84
CA TRP A 35 19.90 33.87 16.07
C TRP A 35 18.98 33.12 15.09
N LEU A 36 17.75 33.59 14.91
CA LEU A 36 16.86 33.11 13.85
C LEU A 36 16.75 34.18 12.76
N PHE A 37 17.01 33.81 11.52
CA PHE A 37 16.81 34.65 10.35
C PHE A 37 15.65 34.12 9.51
N SER A 38 14.80 34.99 8.98
CA SER A 38 13.82 34.62 7.96
C SER A 38 14.51 34.56 6.59
N CYS A 39 14.09 33.61 5.76
CA CYS A 39 14.58 33.45 4.39
C CYS A 39 13.43 33.20 3.42
N ARG A 40 13.67 33.49 2.15
CA ARG A 40 12.68 33.40 1.08
C ARG A 40 13.35 32.98 -0.22
N ALA A 41 12.57 32.33 -1.08
CA ALA A 41 13.01 32.07 -2.44
C ALA A 41 13.26 33.40 -3.17
N VAL A 42 14.27 33.45 -4.01
CA VAL A 42 14.49 34.56 -4.93
C VAL A 42 13.32 34.61 -5.91
N PRO A 43 12.68 35.79 -6.15
CA PRO A 43 11.58 35.92 -7.09
C PRO A 43 11.91 35.31 -8.46
N GLN A 44 11.01 34.49 -8.98
CA GLN A 44 11.13 33.88 -10.31
C GLN A 44 9.99 34.34 -11.23
N PRO A 45 10.19 34.38 -12.56
CA PRO A 45 9.10 34.62 -13.51
C PRO A 45 7.91 33.68 -13.26
N GLY A 46 6.71 34.24 -13.14
CA GLY A 46 5.48 33.49 -12.82
C GLY A 46 5.30 33.14 -11.33
N TYR A 47 6.30 33.38 -10.48
CA TYR A 47 6.29 33.10 -9.05
C TYR A 47 7.03 34.20 -8.24
N PRO A 48 6.53 35.44 -8.22
CA PRO A 48 7.26 36.58 -7.64
C PRO A 48 7.39 36.50 -6.10
N GLU A 49 6.41 35.88 -5.43
CA GLU A 49 6.38 35.76 -3.96
C GLU A 49 5.89 34.37 -3.53
N THR A 50 6.61 33.30 -3.90
CA THR A 50 6.25 31.96 -3.40
C THR A 50 6.84 31.76 -2.00
N PRO A 51 6.01 31.51 -0.97
CA PRO A 51 6.51 31.18 0.36
C PRO A 51 7.23 29.82 0.37
N MET A 52 8.33 29.74 1.11
CA MET A 52 9.00 28.48 1.42
C MET A 52 8.32 27.80 2.60
N LEU A 53 8.44 26.48 2.70
CA LEU A 53 8.05 25.76 3.90
C LEU A 53 9.16 25.89 4.96
N ALA A 54 10.41 25.70 4.54
CA ALA A 54 11.61 25.94 5.34
C ALA A 54 12.08 27.40 5.25
N ALA A 55 11.26 28.34 5.73
CA ALA A 55 11.45 29.79 5.55
C ALA A 55 12.33 30.49 6.61
N SER A 56 13.14 29.77 7.38
CA SER A 56 14.05 30.38 8.36
C SER A 56 15.30 29.55 8.61
N VAL A 57 16.36 30.21 9.08
CA VAL A 57 17.65 29.60 9.39
C VAL A 57 18.05 29.96 10.81
N VAL A 58 18.37 28.95 11.61
CA VAL A 58 19.00 29.10 12.92
C VAL A 58 20.50 29.21 12.73
N VAL A 59 21.12 30.22 13.34
CA VAL A 59 22.57 30.42 13.40
C VAL A 59 23.03 30.32 14.85
N PRO A 60 23.69 29.22 15.24
CA PRO A 60 24.23 29.06 16.60
C PRO A 60 25.33 30.09 16.95
N LYS A 61 25.30 30.63 18.17
CA LYS A 61 26.30 31.61 18.66
C LYS A 61 27.63 30.98 19.06
N ASP A 62 27.63 29.68 19.34
CA ASP A 62 28.81 28.88 19.69
C ASP A 62 29.72 28.55 18.49
N GLY A 63 29.32 28.97 17.28
CA GLY A 63 30.05 28.67 16.04
C GLY A 63 29.58 27.40 15.32
N GLY A 64 28.59 26.67 15.86
CA GLY A 64 27.98 25.52 15.21
C GLY A 64 27.35 25.83 13.84
N ALA A 65 27.22 24.83 12.97
CA ALA A 65 26.71 25.01 11.61
C ALA A 65 25.25 25.52 11.61
N PRO A 66 24.87 26.47 10.72
CA PRO A 66 23.48 26.87 10.56
C PRO A 66 22.59 25.73 10.07
N PHE A 67 21.29 25.80 10.36
CA PHE A 67 20.30 24.78 9.95
C PHE A 67 18.87 25.34 9.90
N HIS A 68 17.95 24.67 9.19
CA HIS A 68 16.52 24.98 9.28
C HIS A 68 15.93 24.41 10.57
N PRO A 69 15.14 25.20 11.33
CA PRO A 69 14.48 24.69 12.54
C PRO A 69 13.34 23.73 12.19
N ALA A 70 12.97 22.87 13.15
CA ALA A 70 11.85 21.94 13.00
C ALA A 70 10.51 22.70 12.73
N PRO A 71 9.73 22.30 11.71
CA PRO A 71 8.46 22.96 11.37
C PRO A 71 7.38 22.93 12.46
N SER A 72 7.40 21.89 13.31
CA SER A 72 6.39 21.67 14.34
C SER A 72 6.56 22.59 15.55
N ASN A 73 7.80 22.96 15.90
CA ASN A 73 8.12 23.89 16.98
C ASN A 73 9.44 24.61 16.69
N PRO A 74 9.43 25.65 15.83
CA PRO A 74 10.67 26.25 15.30
C PRO A 74 11.50 26.95 16.38
N LEU A 75 10.86 27.50 17.42
CA LEU A 75 11.55 28.24 18.48
C LEU A 75 12.25 27.32 19.49
N ALA A 76 11.84 26.06 19.62
CA ALA A 76 12.53 25.10 20.48
C ALA A 76 13.96 24.82 20.03
N ASP A 77 14.23 24.88 18.73
CA ASP A 77 15.56 24.65 18.17
C ASP A 77 16.56 25.80 18.46
N LEU A 78 16.09 26.92 19.01
CA LEU A 78 16.97 27.99 19.50
C LEU A 78 17.48 27.76 20.92
N ALA A 79 16.84 26.88 21.70
CA ALA A 79 17.34 26.49 23.00
C ALA A 79 18.58 25.59 22.87
N PRO A 80 19.46 25.53 23.89
CA PRO A 80 20.54 24.55 23.92
C PRO A 80 20.02 23.14 23.64
N ALA A 81 20.75 22.37 22.85
CA ALA A 81 20.46 20.95 22.70
C ALA A 81 20.66 20.23 24.04
N ALA A 82 19.79 19.28 24.36
CA ALA A 82 19.88 18.53 25.61
C ALA A 82 21.09 17.57 25.61
N SER A 83 21.57 17.17 24.43
CA SER A 83 22.77 16.36 24.27
C SER A 83 23.56 16.68 22.99
N PRO A 84 24.84 16.26 22.91
CA PRO A 84 25.62 16.37 21.68
C PRO A 84 24.99 15.64 20.48
N GLU A 85 24.34 14.50 20.70
CA GLU A 85 23.65 13.75 19.65
C GLU A 85 22.47 14.54 19.08
N GLU A 86 21.70 15.22 19.96
CA GLU A 86 20.62 16.10 19.50
C GLU A 86 21.18 17.28 18.69
N ALA A 87 22.29 17.89 19.12
CA ALA A 87 22.95 18.96 18.38
C ALA A 87 23.41 18.49 16.98
N ALA A 88 24.02 17.31 16.89
CA ALA A 88 24.43 16.72 15.61
C ALA A 88 23.20 16.41 14.73
N PHE A 89 22.15 15.82 15.30
CA PHE A 89 20.91 15.51 14.59
C PHE A 89 20.22 16.75 14.03
N ARG A 90 20.30 17.91 14.73
CA ARG A 90 19.73 19.17 14.23
C ARG A 90 20.32 19.60 12.88
N VAL A 91 21.59 19.29 12.64
CA VAL A 91 22.33 19.65 11.42
C VAL A 91 22.31 18.51 10.40
N GLU A 92 22.77 17.33 10.77
CA GLU A 92 22.96 16.17 9.87
C GLU A 92 21.63 15.47 9.55
N GLY A 93 20.68 15.50 10.48
CA GLY A 93 19.36 14.90 10.33
C GLY A 93 18.35 15.77 9.57
N GLN A 94 18.75 16.96 9.11
CA GLN A 94 17.85 17.93 8.46
C GLN A 94 16.95 17.32 7.36
N PRO A 95 17.46 16.52 6.40
CA PRO A 95 16.63 15.97 5.33
C PRO A 95 15.42 15.16 5.81
N ARG A 96 15.43 14.68 7.06
CA ARG A 96 14.26 14.05 7.70
C ARG A 96 13.49 15.03 8.57
N ARG A 97 14.16 15.83 9.39
CA ARG A 97 13.56 16.74 10.39
C ARG A 97 12.61 17.80 9.80
N ILE A 98 12.88 18.24 8.57
CA ILE A 98 12.09 19.31 7.93
C ILE A 98 11.16 18.83 6.81
N ASN A 99 11.08 17.51 6.59
CA ASN A 99 10.38 16.93 5.44
C ASN A 99 8.85 16.83 5.63
N ALA A 100 8.20 17.92 6.04
CA ALA A 100 6.76 17.89 6.30
C ALA A 100 5.98 17.43 5.06
N ARG A 101 6.40 17.85 3.87
CA ARG A 101 5.79 17.43 2.59
C ARG A 101 5.77 15.92 2.43
N GLY A 102 6.95 15.28 2.50
CA GLY A 102 7.07 13.84 2.33
C GLY A 102 6.26 13.09 3.38
N CYS A 103 6.35 13.52 4.64
CA CYS A 103 5.64 12.88 5.74
C CYS A 103 4.11 13.01 5.61
N THR A 104 3.57 14.16 5.22
CA THR A 104 2.13 14.32 4.97
C THR A 104 1.66 13.44 3.82
N VAL A 105 2.44 13.31 2.74
CA VAL A 105 2.11 12.42 1.61
C VAL A 105 2.12 10.95 2.05
N ALA A 106 3.14 10.53 2.80
CA ALA A 106 3.22 9.17 3.32
C ALA A 106 2.05 8.83 4.26
N LEU A 107 1.68 9.77 5.14
CA LEU A 107 0.53 9.64 6.03
C LEU A 107 -0.79 9.52 5.25
N HIS A 108 -0.99 10.37 4.24
CA HIS A 108 -2.15 10.29 3.36
C HIS A 108 -2.26 8.92 2.67
N SER A 109 -1.14 8.42 2.13
CA SER A 109 -1.08 7.10 1.48
C SER A 109 -1.40 5.97 2.46
N ALA A 110 -0.88 6.03 3.69
CA ALA A 110 -1.14 5.04 4.73
C ALA A 110 -2.61 5.02 5.16
N ILE A 111 -3.24 6.19 5.32
CA ILE A 111 -4.69 6.31 5.63
C ILE A 111 -5.54 5.76 4.49
N SER A 112 -5.05 5.83 3.24
CA SER A 112 -5.68 5.22 2.07
C SER A 112 -5.39 3.72 1.91
N GLY A 113 -4.73 3.07 2.87
CA GLY A 113 -4.44 1.63 2.83
C GLY A 113 -3.19 1.22 2.06
N ALA A 114 -2.36 2.19 1.63
CA ALA A 114 -1.11 1.95 0.91
C ALA A 114 0.09 2.54 1.69
N PRO A 115 0.68 1.81 2.65
CA PRO A 115 1.80 2.31 3.44
C PRO A 115 2.96 2.78 2.54
N SER A 116 3.53 3.94 2.87
CA SER A 116 4.60 4.58 2.09
C SER A 116 5.67 5.18 3.00
N VAL A 117 6.89 5.33 2.47
CA VAL A 117 8.02 5.93 3.20
C VAL A 117 8.40 7.27 2.54
N PRO A 118 8.55 8.36 3.32
CA PRO A 118 8.95 9.65 2.76
C PRO A 118 10.41 9.62 2.30
N LEU A 119 10.65 10.03 1.04
CA LEU A 119 12.02 10.27 0.56
C LEU A 119 12.62 11.50 1.26
N PRO A 120 13.94 11.55 1.54
CA PRO A 120 14.56 12.68 2.20
C PRO A 120 14.31 14.01 1.47
N TRP A 121 14.08 15.07 2.25
CA TRP A 121 13.94 16.44 1.74
C TRP A 121 15.19 16.86 0.94
N ARG A 122 14.95 17.62 -0.12
CA ARG A 122 15.99 18.24 -0.95
C ARG A 122 15.73 19.74 -1.08
N PRO A 123 16.78 20.56 -1.24
CA PRO A 123 16.63 22.00 -1.49
C PRO A 123 15.67 22.33 -2.67
N SER A 124 15.62 21.48 -3.70
CA SER A 124 14.70 21.62 -4.84
C SER A 124 13.21 21.53 -4.47
N ASP A 125 12.88 20.96 -3.31
CA ASP A 125 11.50 20.85 -2.85
C ASP A 125 10.93 22.21 -2.42
N GLU A 126 11.79 23.17 -2.07
CA GLU A 126 11.43 24.57 -1.78
C GLU A 126 11.27 25.44 -3.03
N ALA A 127 11.55 24.91 -4.23
CA ALA A 127 11.53 25.71 -5.45
C ALA A 127 10.13 26.33 -5.68
N PRO A 128 10.05 27.57 -6.22
CA PRO A 128 8.78 28.27 -6.42
C PRO A 128 7.72 27.42 -7.15
N GLY A 129 6.45 27.56 -6.78
CA GLY A 129 5.34 26.72 -7.24
C GLY A 129 5.20 25.35 -6.57
N TRP A 130 5.91 25.06 -5.47
CA TRP A 130 5.89 23.75 -4.80
C TRP A 130 4.48 23.33 -4.35
N VAL A 131 3.63 24.26 -3.90
CA VAL A 131 2.25 23.95 -3.46
C VAL A 131 1.43 23.38 -4.61
N ALA A 132 1.53 24.00 -5.79
CA ALA A 132 0.85 23.51 -6.99
C ALA A 132 1.39 22.13 -7.44
N ARG A 133 2.70 21.90 -7.32
CA ARG A 133 3.30 20.59 -7.61
C ARG A 133 2.83 19.52 -6.61
N LEU A 134 2.80 19.84 -5.32
CA LEU A 134 2.36 18.95 -4.26
C LEU A 134 0.89 18.56 -4.48
N LYS A 135 0.02 19.55 -4.66
CA LYS A 135 -1.40 19.34 -4.94
C LYS A 135 -1.60 18.48 -6.18
N ARG A 136 -1.05 18.89 -7.33
CA ARG A 136 -1.26 18.17 -8.61
C ARG A 136 -0.79 16.71 -8.54
N ARG A 137 0.30 16.43 -7.84
CA ARG A 137 0.92 15.10 -7.83
C ARG A 137 0.32 14.16 -6.77
N TYR A 138 -0.01 14.67 -5.60
CA TYR A 138 -0.34 13.83 -4.44
C TYR A 138 -1.71 14.12 -3.81
N PHE A 139 -2.32 15.25 -4.14
CA PHE A 139 -3.63 15.64 -3.62
C PHE A 139 -4.53 16.23 -4.72
N PRO A 140 -4.67 15.59 -5.90
CA PRO A 140 -5.34 16.19 -7.06
C PRO A 140 -6.82 16.51 -6.78
N GLU A 141 -7.47 15.72 -5.92
CA GLU A 141 -8.86 15.85 -5.51
C GLU A 141 -9.09 16.87 -4.39
N PHE A 142 -8.02 17.37 -3.77
CA PHE A 142 -8.14 18.36 -2.70
C PHE A 142 -8.37 19.76 -3.27
N THR A 143 -9.28 20.52 -2.68
CA THR A 143 -9.66 21.87 -3.10
C THR A 143 -9.43 22.88 -1.99
N ARG A 144 -9.02 24.11 -2.33
CA ARG A 144 -8.79 25.15 -1.33
C ARG A 144 -10.12 25.49 -0.67
N THR A 145 -10.17 25.42 0.65
CA THR A 145 -11.33 25.79 1.47
C THR A 145 -10.95 27.00 2.32
N PRO A 146 -11.77 28.08 2.32
CA PRO A 146 -11.52 29.23 3.16
C PRO A 146 -11.58 28.85 4.65
N VAL A 147 -10.56 29.24 5.40
CA VAL A 147 -10.44 29.07 6.85
C VAL A 147 -9.58 30.20 7.40
N ASP A 148 -9.90 30.72 8.59
CA ASP A 148 -9.10 31.77 9.23
C ASP A 148 -8.40 31.24 10.50
N ARG A 149 -9.06 30.35 11.23
CA ARG A 149 -8.60 29.78 12.51
C ARG A 149 -8.86 28.28 12.61
N TRP A 150 -8.30 27.63 13.64
CA TRP A 150 -8.42 26.19 13.84
C TRP A 150 -9.86 25.67 13.94
N ASP A 151 -10.75 26.43 14.58
CA ASP A 151 -12.17 26.07 14.64
C ASP A 151 -12.82 25.98 13.26
N ASP A 152 -12.40 26.84 12.32
CA ASP A 152 -12.92 26.82 10.95
C ASP A 152 -12.37 25.61 10.19
N VAL A 153 -11.13 25.20 10.45
CA VAL A 153 -10.55 23.95 9.94
C VAL A 153 -11.34 22.74 10.46
N VAL A 154 -11.58 22.67 11.77
CA VAL A 154 -12.35 21.59 12.39
C VAL A 154 -13.77 21.54 11.83
N LYS A 155 -14.43 22.69 11.71
CA LYS A 155 -15.76 22.80 11.11
C LYS A 155 -15.76 22.33 9.66
N ALA A 156 -14.85 22.85 8.84
CA ALA A 156 -14.76 22.54 7.41
C ALA A 156 -14.49 21.05 7.13
N VAL A 157 -13.80 20.35 8.04
CA VAL A 157 -13.53 18.91 7.96
C VAL A 157 -14.65 18.08 8.59
N THR A 158 -15.35 18.59 9.60
CA THR A 158 -16.48 17.90 10.24
C THR A 158 -17.72 17.87 9.33
N GLU A 159 -18.12 19.04 8.81
CA GLU A 159 -19.43 19.25 8.18
C GLU A 159 -19.76 18.32 7.01
N PRO A 160 -18.84 17.99 6.08
CA PRO A 160 -19.19 17.14 4.95
C PRO A 160 -19.36 15.65 5.32
N GLY A 161 -19.03 15.27 6.56
CA GLY A 161 -19.24 13.94 7.10
C GLY A 161 -17.97 13.08 7.17
N PRO A 162 -18.12 11.84 7.68
CA PRO A 162 -17.01 10.90 7.88
C PRO A 162 -16.15 10.70 6.63
N ASP A 163 -14.85 10.53 6.86
CA ASP A 163 -13.79 10.43 5.84
C ASP A 163 -13.54 11.69 5.00
N THR A 164 -14.06 12.83 5.41
CA THR A 164 -13.55 14.12 4.94
C THR A 164 -12.08 14.26 5.35
N ARG A 165 -11.23 14.66 4.40
CA ARG A 165 -9.77 14.76 4.60
C ARG A 165 -9.30 16.18 4.33
N GLY A 166 -8.18 16.55 4.94
CA GLY A 166 -7.58 17.86 4.78
C GLY A 166 -6.06 17.83 4.83
N VAL A 167 -5.43 18.72 4.08
CA VAL A 167 -4.03 19.10 4.26
C VAL A 167 -4.04 20.56 4.71
N VAL A 168 -3.54 20.81 5.91
CA VAL A 168 -3.47 22.14 6.49
C VAL A 168 -2.03 22.62 6.41
N TRP A 169 -1.81 23.68 5.64
CA TRP A 169 -0.55 24.40 5.65
C TRP A 169 -0.64 25.54 6.67
N VAL A 170 0.15 25.40 7.74
CA VAL A 170 0.30 26.41 8.78
C VAL A 170 1.42 27.33 8.37
N ARG A 171 1.13 28.60 8.11
CA ARG A 171 2.13 29.63 7.81
C ARG A 171 2.38 30.45 9.07
N ARG A 172 3.64 30.57 9.51
CA ARG A 172 3.98 31.30 10.73
C ARG A 172 4.79 32.55 10.46
N GLU A 173 4.56 33.55 11.30
CA GLU A 173 5.25 34.82 11.32
C GLU A 173 5.98 35.02 12.64
N ILE A 174 7.26 35.36 12.55
CA ILE A 174 8.12 35.68 13.69
C ILE A 174 8.81 37.00 13.38
N GLY A 175 8.73 37.95 14.32
CA GLY A 175 9.34 39.28 14.15
C GLY A 175 8.80 40.05 12.93
N GLY A 176 7.54 39.85 12.53
CA GLY A 176 6.92 40.51 11.37
C GLY A 176 7.28 39.89 10.01
N HIS A 177 7.99 38.76 9.98
CA HIS A 177 8.37 38.06 8.76
C HIS A 177 7.89 36.61 8.77
N GLU A 178 7.46 36.12 7.61
CA GLU A 178 7.20 34.69 7.44
C GLU A 178 8.50 33.91 7.70
N ALA A 179 8.43 32.96 8.63
CA ALA A 179 9.61 32.32 9.19
C ALA A 179 9.58 30.79 9.03
N THR A 180 8.42 30.14 9.06
CA THR A 180 8.34 28.69 8.88
C THR A 180 6.93 28.28 8.55
N GLY A 181 6.77 27.18 7.83
CA GLY A 181 5.49 26.53 7.68
C GLY A 181 5.53 25.04 8.00
N ASN A 182 4.42 24.52 8.50
CA ASN A 182 4.21 23.08 8.69
C ASN A 182 3.06 22.57 7.83
N LEU A 183 3.07 21.28 7.50
CA LEU A 183 1.96 20.60 6.83
C LEU A 183 1.38 19.55 7.77
N LEU A 184 0.12 19.73 8.10
CA LEU A 184 -0.64 18.83 8.96
C LEU A 184 -1.71 18.12 8.13
N TYR A 185 -2.05 16.90 8.56
CA TYR A 185 -3.11 16.13 7.95
C TYR A 185 -4.34 16.15 8.85
N ALA A 186 -5.49 16.53 8.29
CA ALA A 186 -6.78 16.48 8.96
C ALA A 186 -7.58 15.27 8.46
N HIS A 187 -8.19 14.52 9.36
CA HIS A 187 -9.05 13.39 9.01
C HIS A 187 -10.30 13.37 9.87
N ASN A 188 -11.47 13.34 9.24
CA ASN A 188 -12.74 13.08 9.91
C ASN A 188 -12.91 11.57 10.11
N ASN A 189 -12.43 11.05 11.23
CA ASN A 189 -12.60 9.67 11.61
C ASN A 189 -13.94 9.48 12.33
N LYS A 190 -14.95 8.98 11.59
CA LYS A 190 -16.28 8.65 12.14
C LYS A 190 -16.98 9.82 12.86
N GLY A 191 -16.85 11.03 12.33
CA GLY A 191 -17.43 12.25 12.90
C GLY A 191 -16.51 13.01 13.84
N GLN A 192 -15.33 12.48 14.17
CA GLN A 192 -14.32 13.17 14.98
C GLN A 192 -13.15 13.61 14.10
N VAL A 193 -12.81 14.90 14.17
CA VAL A 193 -11.67 15.44 13.41
C VAL A 193 -10.38 15.23 14.20
N VAL A 194 -9.44 14.54 13.58
CA VAL A 194 -8.09 14.34 14.08
C VAL A 194 -7.14 15.17 13.21
N LEU A 195 -6.27 15.95 13.85
CA LEU A 195 -5.20 16.70 13.21
C LEU A 195 -3.88 16.01 13.56
N LEU A 196 -3.15 15.55 12.56
CA LEU A 196 -1.95 14.75 12.67
C LEU A 196 -0.75 15.49 12.11
N ASP A 197 0.36 15.45 12.84
CA ASP A 197 1.66 15.89 12.35
C ASP A 197 2.44 14.66 11.87
N GLY A 198 2.64 14.57 10.55
CA GLY A 198 3.36 13.47 9.93
C GLY A 198 4.84 13.44 10.28
N LEU A 199 5.45 14.57 10.67
CA LEU A 199 6.86 14.62 11.05
C LEU A 199 7.12 13.98 12.40
N THR A 200 6.19 14.16 13.35
CA THR A 200 6.31 13.63 14.72
C THR A 200 5.53 12.34 14.92
N SER A 201 4.77 11.89 13.92
CA SER A 201 3.87 10.73 14.01
C SER A 201 2.92 10.83 15.20
N SER A 202 2.41 12.03 15.47
CA SER A 202 1.58 12.32 16.64
C SER A 202 0.39 13.22 16.30
N LEU A 203 -0.46 13.49 17.29
CA LEU A 203 -1.41 14.59 17.20
C LEU A 203 -0.65 15.90 16.96
N ALA A 204 -1.22 16.73 16.09
CA ALA A 204 -0.65 18.01 15.76
C ALA A 204 -0.84 19.01 16.90
N ARG A 205 0.17 19.86 17.09
CA ARG A 205 0.06 21.04 17.95
C ARG A 205 -0.67 22.16 17.20
N LEU A 206 -1.77 22.64 17.76
CA LEU A 206 -2.61 23.69 17.17
C LEU A 206 -2.18 25.05 17.73
N ASP A 207 -1.09 25.58 17.20
CA ASP A 207 -0.59 26.89 17.61
C ASP A 207 -1.60 27.99 17.26
N THR A 208 -1.93 28.85 18.21
CA THR A 208 -2.69 30.08 17.95
C THR A 208 -1.79 31.29 17.83
N ASP A 209 -0.64 31.25 18.49
CA ASP A 209 0.35 32.31 18.48
C ASP A 209 1.26 32.17 17.26
N GLN A 210 1.71 33.29 16.70
CA GLN A 210 2.63 33.33 15.55
C GLN A 210 2.08 32.70 14.27
N VAL A 211 0.80 32.32 14.22
CA VAL A 211 0.16 31.86 12.98
C VAL A 211 -0.25 33.08 12.15
N ARG A 212 0.30 33.17 10.95
CA ARG A 212 -0.01 34.19 9.96
C ARG A 212 -1.23 33.83 9.12
N GLU A 213 -1.29 32.59 8.67
CA GLU A 213 -2.38 32.09 7.84
C GLU A 213 -2.49 30.57 7.99
N LEU A 214 -3.72 30.07 7.95
CA LEU A 214 -4.01 28.66 7.73
C LEU A 214 -4.53 28.47 6.31
N VAL A 215 -3.91 27.58 5.54
CA VAL A 215 -4.40 27.21 4.22
C VAL A 215 -4.88 25.77 4.28
N LEU A 216 -6.21 25.58 4.16
CA LEU A 216 -6.82 24.26 4.08
C LEU A 216 -7.01 23.86 2.61
N LEU A 217 -6.41 22.75 2.22
CA LEU A 217 -6.85 21.94 1.09
C LEU A 217 -7.75 20.84 1.65
N ARG A 218 -8.97 20.71 1.15
CA ARG A 218 -9.98 19.74 1.64
C ARG A 218 -10.41 18.81 0.51
N ALA A 219 -10.58 17.55 0.87
CA ALA A 219 -11.21 16.54 0.05
C ALA A 219 -12.49 16.03 0.71
N LEU A 220 -13.54 15.91 -0.11
CA LEU A 220 -14.83 15.39 0.34
C LEU A 220 -14.81 13.85 0.37
N PRO A 221 -15.68 13.21 1.16
CA PRO A 221 -15.73 11.74 1.27
C PRO A 221 -15.87 11.05 -0.10
N ALA A 222 -16.72 11.57 -0.98
CA ALA A 222 -16.93 11.03 -2.32
C ALA A 222 -15.67 11.03 -3.21
N ALA A 223 -14.71 11.91 -2.94
CA ALA A 223 -13.46 11.98 -3.70
C ALA A 223 -12.48 10.84 -3.33
N HIS A 224 -12.70 10.20 -2.17
CA HIS A 224 -11.87 9.13 -1.62
C HIS A 224 -12.64 7.83 -1.39
N ALA A 225 -13.94 7.83 -1.66
CA ALA A 225 -14.74 6.63 -1.64
C ALA A 225 -13.96 5.61 -2.48
N PRO A 226 -13.60 4.43 -1.90
CA PRO A 226 -12.95 3.39 -2.67
C PRO A 226 -13.81 3.23 -3.91
N ARG A 227 -13.19 3.44 -5.08
CA ARG A 227 -13.90 3.33 -6.34
C ARG A 227 -14.46 1.93 -6.33
N ARG A 228 -15.78 1.79 -6.14
CA ARG A 228 -16.40 0.47 -6.08
C ARG A 228 -15.93 -0.27 -7.30
N LEU A 229 -15.27 -1.39 -7.09
CA LEU A 229 -14.83 -2.19 -8.21
C LEU A 229 -16.09 -2.64 -8.94
N PRO A 230 -16.10 -2.69 -10.28
CA PRO A 230 -17.31 -3.03 -11.04
C PRO A 230 -18.01 -4.32 -10.59
N TRP A 231 -17.26 -5.24 -9.96
CA TRP A 231 -17.75 -6.49 -9.39
C TRP A 231 -18.38 -6.36 -7.99
N GLU A 232 -18.23 -5.25 -7.26
CA GLU A 232 -18.80 -4.99 -5.92
C GLU A 232 -20.31 -4.69 -5.95
N ARG A 233 -21.05 -5.63 -6.54
CA ARG A 233 -22.52 -5.64 -6.66
C ARG A 233 -23.06 -6.97 -6.15
N SER A 234 -24.29 -6.97 -5.67
CA SER A 234 -24.98 -8.19 -5.28
C SER A 234 -25.24 -9.09 -6.49
N ALA A 235 -25.15 -10.40 -6.28
CA ALA A 235 -25.29 -11.45 -7.28
C ALA A 235 -26.43 -12.41 -6.90
N VAL A 236 -27.64 -11.86 -6.77
CA VAL A 236 -28.82 -12.58 -6.26
C VAL A 236 -29.37 -13.61 -7.26
N ASP A 237 -29.06 -13.44 -8.54
CA ASP A 237 -29.52 -14.31 -9.63
C ASP A 237 -28.33 -14.77 -10.51
N PHE A 238 -28.58 -15.75 -11.37
CA PHE A 238 -27.53 -16.36 -12.20
C PHE A 238 -26.84 -15.33 -13.11
N ALA A 239 -27.58 -14.41 -13.72
CA ALA A 239 -27.02 -13.44 -14.65
C ALA A 239 -26.09 -12.45 -13.93
N SER A 240 -26.55 -11.91 -12.81
CA SER A 240 -25.75 -11.01 -11.96
C SER A 240 -24.52 -11.71 -11.38
N ALA A 241 -24.60 -12.99 -11.05
CA ALA A 241 -23.46 -13.80 -10.60
C ALA A 241 -22.42 -14.02 -11.70
N VAL A 242 -22.85 -14.38 -12.90
CA VAL A 242 -21.96 -14.53 -14.07
C VAL A 242 -21.27 -13.22 -14.39
N ASP A 243 -22.00 -12.11 -14.39
CA ASP A 243 -21.39 -10.82 -14.72
C ASP A 243 -20.48 -10.31 -13.58
N LYS A 244 -20.79 -10.59 -12.31
CA LYS A 244 -19.90 -10.32 -11.17
C LYS A 244 -18.60 -11.12 -11.29
N ALA A 245 -18.70 -12.42 -11.57
CA ALA A 245 -17.56 -13.30 -11.77
C ALA A 245 -16.65 -12.83 -12.91
N ARG A 246 -17.23 -12.47 -14.07
CA ARG A 246 -16.46 -11.95 -15.22
C ARG A 246 -15.69 -10.69 -14.89
N LEU A 247 -16.33 -9.73 -14.23
CA LEU A 247 -15.67 -8.49 -13.84
C LEU A 247 -14.55 -8.71 -12.81
N TRP A 248 -14.76 -9.65 -11.88
CA TRP A 248 -13.73 -10.00 -10.91
C TRP A 248 -12.56 -10.74 -11.55
N LEU A 249 -12.83 -11.68 -12.47
CA LEU A 249 -11.78 -12.40 -13.21
C LEU A 249 -10.96 -11.46 -14.11
N ASP A 250 -11.61 -10.49 -14.75
CA ASP A 250 -10.92 -9.49 -15.55
C ASP A 250 -10.01 -8.59 -14.70
N ASP A 251 -10.50 -8.16 -13.53
CA ASP A 251 -9.72 -7.38 -12.56
C ASP A 251 -8.51 -8.18 -12.02
N ALA A 252 -8.73 -9.44 -11.61
CA ALA A 252 -7.71 -10.30 -11.01
C ALA A 252 -6.69 -10.85 -12.02
N TYR A 253 -7.11 -11.17 -13.25
CA TYR A 253 -6.30 -11.89 -14.23
C TYR A 253 -6.12 -11.16 -15.56
N GLN A 254 -6.64 -9.93 -15.71
CA GLN A 254 -6.44 -9.08 -16.89
C GLN A 254 -6.83 -9.79 -18.20
N GLY A 255 -8.03 -10.39 -18.19
CA GLY A 255 -8.61 -11.12 -19.33
C GLY A 255 -8.00 -12.51 -19.63
N GLN A 256 -7.05 -13.00 -18.81
CA GLN A 256 -6.41 -14.30 -19.05
C GLN A 256 -7.25 -15.50 -18.62
N VAL A 257 -8.19 -15.31 -17.69
CA VAL A 257 -9.04 -16.34 -17.11
C VAL A 257 -10.50 -16.02 -17.37
N VAL A 258 -11.28 -17.02 -17.78
CA VAL A 258 -12.71 -16.90 -18.08
C VAL A 258 -13.50 -18.03 -17.41
N LEU A 259 -14.81 -17.82 -17.25
CA LEU A 259 -15.72 -18.87 -16.79
C LEU A 259 -15.82 -20.00 -17.81
N ASP A 260 -15.84 -21.24 -17.33
CA ASP A 260 -16.01 -22.45 -18.12
C ASP A 260 -17.42 -23.04 -17.89
N GLY A 261 -18.30 -22.86 -18.88
CA GLY A 261 -19.66 -23.40 -18.89
C GLY A 261 -20.49 -23.13 -17.63
N PRO A 262 -20.69 -21.86 -17.19
CA PRO A 262 -21.51 -21.56 -16.02
C PRO A 262 -22.98 -21.92 -16.28
N THR A 263 -23.66 -22.49 -15.30
CA THR A 263 -25.09 -22.84 -15.42
C THR A 263 -25.89 -22.45 -14.17
N PRO A 264 -27.23 -22.29 -14.26
CA PRO A 264 -28.06 -21.99 -13.10
C PRO A 264 -27.98 -23.03 -11.98
N GLN A 265 -27.55 -24.27 -12.28
CA GLN A 265 -27.37 -25.31 -11.28
C GLN A 265 -26.12 -25.10 -10.41
N ASP A 266 -25.26 -24.13 -10.73
CA ASP A 266 -24.10 -23.74 -9.92
C ASP A 266 -24.48 -22.96 -8.65
N GLU A 267 -25.77 -22.70 -8.43
CA GLU A 267 -26.28 -22.03 -7.24
C GLU A 267 -26.10 -22.85 -5.96
N THR A 268 -25.70 -22.19 -4.88
CA THR A 268 -25.68 -22.72 -3.51
C THR A 268 -26.58 -21.87 -2.60
N ALA A 269 -26.70 -22.24 -1.32
CA ALA A 269 -27.52 -21.46 -0.39
C ALA A 269 -27.01 -20.01 -0.27
N ARG A 270 -25.69 -19.83 -0.21
CA ARG A 270 -25.02 -18.56 0.07
C ARG A 270 -24.42 -17.87 -1.16
N GLY A 271 -24.31 -18.57 -2.29
CA GLY A 271 -23.57 -18.08 -3.46
C GLY A 271 -23.78 -18.88 -4.74
N TRP A 272 -22.74 -18.85 -5.56
CA TRP A 272 -22.59 -19.60 -6.79
C TRP A 272 -21.19 -20.18 -6.85
N VAL A 273 -21.02 -21.37 -7.41
CA VAL A 273 -19.72 -22.05 -7.57
C VAL A 273 -19.49 -22.32 -9.03
N PHE A 274 -18.67 -21.48 -9.67
CA PHE A 274 -18.35 -21.60 -11.09
C PHE A 274 -16.98 -22.22 -11.29
N SER A 275 -16.86 -22.98 -12.39
CA SER A 275 -15.56 -23.36 -12.94
C SER A 275 -15.01 -22.21 -13.78
N CYS A 276 -13.70 -21.99 -13.72
CA CYS A 276 -12.99 -21.01 -14.54
C CYS A 276 -11.64 -21.56 -14.97
N ASN A 277 -11.14 -21.13 -16.12
CA ASN A 277 -9.83 -21.59 -16.57
C ASN A 277 -9.18 -20.55 -17.49
N THR A 278 -7.91 -20.74 -17.83
CA THR A 278 -7.24 -19.81 -18.74
C THR A 278 -7.81 -19.93 -20.15
N VAL A 279 -7.85 -18.82 -20.87
CA VAL A 279 -8.29 -18.79 -22.28
C VAL A 279 -7.44 -19.72 -23.15
N ARG A 280 -6.13 -19.86 -22.82
CA ARG A 280 -5.20 -20.73 -23.57
C ARG A 280 -5.55 -22.19 -23.39
N PHE A 281 -5.79 -22.64 -22.15
CA PHE A 281 -6.19 -24.02 -21.87
C PHE A 281 -7.51 -24.37 -22.54
N LEU A 282 -8.53 -23.52 -22.42
CA LEU A 282 -9.84 -23.80 -23.02
C LEU A 282 -9.80 -23.87 -24.56
N ARG A 283 -8.81 -23.21 -25.19
CA ARG A 283 -8.60 -23.23 -26.63
C ARG A 283 -7.79 -24.43 -27.10
N ASP A 284 -6.65 -24.70 -26.43
CA ASP A 284 -5.62 -25.60 -26.94
C ASP A 284 -5.56 -26.95 -26.18
N GLY A 285 -6.19 -27.03 -25.00
CA GLY A 285 -6.26 -28.25 -24.18
C GLY A 285 -4.94 -28.65 -23.50
N HIS A 286 -3.90 -27.85 -23.60
CA HIS A 286 -2.61 -28.13 -22.98
C HIS A 286 -2.67 -27.91 -21.47
N TRP A 287 -2.55 -28.98 -20.70
CA TRP A 287 -2.69 -28.96 -19.25
C TRP A 287 -1.73 -27.98 -18.55
N GLN A 288 -0.56 -27.67 -19.13
CA GLN A 288 0.39 -26.69 -18.60
C GLN A 288 -0.18 -25.27 -18.59
N ASP A 289 -1.10 -24.99 -19.52
CA ASP A 289 -1.76 -23.69 -19.62
C ASP A 289 -2.97 -23.61 -18.68
N ALA A 290 -3.39 -24.71 -18.03
CA ALA A 290 -4.55 -24.71 -17.14
C ALA A 290 -4.29 -23.88 -15.88
N LEU A 291 -5.34 -23.22 -15.38
CA LEU A 291 -5.32 -22.55 -14.10
C LEU A 291 -5.16 -23.58 -12.99
N LEU A 292 -4.30 -23.28 -12.01
CA LEU A 292 -4.13 -24.16 -10.85
C LEU A 292 -5.44 -24.25 -10.04
N ASP A 293 -6.07 -23.10 -9.83
CA ASP A 293 -7.30 -22.95 -9.04
C ASP A 293 -8.48 -22.59 -9.95
N ALA A 294 -9.01 -23.60 -10.65
CA ALA A 294 -10.07 -23.47 -11.64
C ALA A 294 -11.50 -23.33 -11.04
N THR A 295 -11.64 -22.91 -9.79
CA THR A 295 -12.93 -22.74 -9.10
C THR A 295 -13.07 -21.36 -8.52
N LEU A 296 -14.20 -20.71 -8.80
CA LEU A 296 -14.56 -19.40 -8.28
C LEU A 296 -15.90 -19.47 -7.55
N VAL A 297 -15.88 -19.14 -6.26
CA VAL A 297 -17.08 -18.94 -5.46
C VAL A 297 -17.50 -17.47 -5.55
N VAL A 298 -18.78 -17.22 -5.83
CA VAL A 298 -19.37 -15.89 -5.98
C VAL A 298 -20.47 -15.71 -4.93
N PRO A 299 -20.21 -14.95 -3.85
CA PRO A 299 -21.23 -14.63 -2.85
C PRO A 299 -22.39 -13.82 -3.43
N LYS A 300 -23.61 -14.06 -2.93
CA LYS A 300 -24.84 -13.32 -3.34
C LYS A 300 -24.85 -11.85 -2.92
N ASP A 301 -24.10 -11.49 -1.88
CA ASP A 301 -23.95 -10.11 -1.39
C ASP A 301 -22.89 -9.32 -2.17
N ASP A 302 -22.42 -8.19 -1.65
CA ASP A 302 -21.38 -7.35 -2.27
C ASP A 302 -19.95 -7.79 -1.95
N THR A 303 -19.76 -8.91 -1.24
CA THR A 303 -18.42 -9.42 -0.93
C THR A 303 -17.69 -9.97 -2.15
N ALA A 304 -16.36 -9.97 -2.09
CA ALA A 304 -15.51 -10.39 -3.20
C ALA A 304 -15.69 -11.88 -3.53
N PRO A 305 -15.75 -12.25 -4.82
CA PRO A 305 -15.51 -13.62 -5.25
C PRO A 305 -14.14 -14.14 -4.77
N PHE A 306 -14.03 -15.45 -4.56
CA PHE A 306 -12.82 -16.07 -4.03
C PHE A 306 -12.62 -17.52 -4.50
N GLY A 307 -11.38 -18.01 -4.44
CA GLY A 307 -11.04 -19.41 -4.75
C GLY A 307 -11.22 -20.34 -3.55
N LEU A 308 -11.13 -21.65 -3.78
CA LEU A 308 -11.17 -22.67 -2.73
C LEU A 308 -9.75 -23.12 -2.33
N PRO A 309 -9.51 -23.50 -1.06
CA PRO A 309 -8.21 -24.05 -0.66
C PRO A 309 -7.93 -25.38 -1.36
N ASN A 310 -6.67 -25.61 -1.72
CA ASN A 310 -6.29 -26.79 -2.52
C ASN A 310 -6.38 -28.11 -1.78
N SER A 311 -6.08 -28.13 -0.48
CA SER A 311 -6.00 -29.37 0.28
C SER A 311 -7.38 -29.98 0.52
N ASP A 312 -8.36 -29.17 0.91
CA ASP A 312 -9.71 -29.59 1.30
C ASP A 312 -10.80 -28.61 0.78
N PRO A 313 -10.98 -28.49 -0.54
CA PRO A 313 -11.87 -27.50 -1.13
C PRO A 313 -13.34 -27.73 -0.80
N TRP A 314 -13.79 -28.99 -0.78
CA TRP A 314 -15.20 -29.34 -0.71
C TRP A 314 -15.77 -29.25 0.71
N THR A 315 -15.00 -29.69 1.72
CA THR A 315 -15.38 -29.52 3.12
C THR A 315 -15.39 -28.04 3.48
N TRP A 316 -14.39 -27.27 3.02
CA TRP A 316 -14.36 -25.83 3.22
C TRP A 316 -15.60 -25.16 2.61
N LEU A 317 -15.94 -25.49 1.36
CA LEU A 317 -17.12 -24.95 0.67
C LEU A 317 -18.42 -25.28 1.41
N SER A 318 -18.59 -26.54 1.85
CA SER A 318 -19.79 -26.96 2.58
C SER A 318 -19.97 -26.19 3.89
N ARG A 319 -18.88 -25.88 4.60
CA ARG A 319 -18.92 -25.12 5.85
C ARG A 319 -19.25 -23.65 5.62
N TRP A 320 -18.66 -23.05 4.58
CA TRP A 320 -19.00 -21.69 4.17
C TRP A 320 -20.48 -21.57 3.77
N ASP A 321 -21.00 -22.52 2.97
CA ASP A 321 -22.40 -22.51 2.54
C ASP A 321 -23.37 -22.74 3.71
N ALA A 322 -22.95 -23.48 4.74
CA ALA A 322 -23.66 -23.64 6.00
C ALA A 322 -23.65 -22.39 6.92
N GLY A 323 -22.95 -21.32 6.54
CA GLY A 323 -22.97 -20.03 7.23
C GLY A 323 -21.75 -19.71 8.09
N GLU A 324 -20.71 -20.55 8.09
CA GLU A 324 -19.46 -20.22 8.80
C GLU A 324 -18.73 -19.05 8.13
N ASN A 325 -18.06 -18.21 8.93
CA ASN A 325 -17.37 -17.03 8.42
C ASN A 325 -15.88 -17.33 8.19
N PRO A 326 -15.35 -17.12 6.96
CA PRO A 326 -13.93 -17.31 6.69
C PRO A 326 -13.03 -16.42 7.56
N GLY A 327 -11.90 -16.96 7.99
CA GLY A 327 -10.95 -16.27 8.87
C GLY A 327 -11.30 -16.33 10.36
N ALA A 328 -12.46 -16.88 10.74
CA ALA A 328 -12.78 -17.20 12.13
C ALA A 328 -12.06 -18.48 12.60
N ALA A 329 -11.97 -18.68 13.92
CA ALA A 329 -11.35 -19.87 14.50
C ALA A 329 -12.03 -21.15 13.97
N GLY A 330 -11.32 -21.89 13.13
CA GLY A 330 -11.78 -23.16 12.55
C GLY A 330 -12.05 -23.13 11.04
N LEU A 331 -12.20 -21.97 10.39
CA LEU A 331 -12.34 -21.87 8.92
C LEU A 331 -11.31 -20.88 8.37
N PRO A 332 -10.24 -21.34 7.68
CA PRO A 332 -9.21 -20.44 7.18
C PRO A 332 -9.78 -19.45 6.17
N ALA A 333 -9.14 -18.28 6.06
CA ALA A 333 -9.46 -17.31 5.03
C ALA A 333 -9.27 -17.94 3.63
N PRO A 334 -10.07 -17.54 2.63
CA PRO A 334 -9.92 -18.07 1.28
C PRO A 334 -8.55 -17.66 0.70
N PRO A 335 -7.97 -18.48 -0.20
CA PRO A 335 -6.73 -18.16 -0.86
C PRO A 335 -6.87 -16.91 -1.72
N GLN A 336 -5.77 -16.15 -1.83
CA GLN A 336 -5.66 -15.06 -2.79
C GLN A 336 -5.50 -15.62 -4.22
N PRO A 337 -5.91 -14.87 -5.25
CA PRO A 337 -5.73 -15.29 -6.65
C PRO A 337 -4.26 -15.63 -6.96
N GLY A 338 -4.04 -16.80 -7.56
CA GLY A 338 -2.71 -17.24 -8.00
C GLY A 338 -2.29 -16.63 -9.34
N ARG A 339 -1.20 -17.15 -9.93
CA ARG A 339 -0.82 -16.80 -11.31
C ARG A 339 -1.68 -17.59 -12.29
N ALA A 340 -2.19 -16.93 -13.34
CA ALA A 340 -2.92 -17.62 -14.41
C ALA A 340 -2.07 -18.71 -15.08
N ALA A 341 -0.82 -18.38 -15.44
CA ALA A 341 0.19 -19.33 -15.91
C ALA A 341 1.09 -19.76 -14.74
N TRP A 342 0.70 -20.81 -14.01
CA TRP A 342 1.42 -21.25 -12.81
C TRP A 342 2.64 -22.13 -13.15
N PHE A 343 2.54 -22.99 -14.17
CA PHE A 343 3.49 -24.09 -14.42
C PHE A 343 4.94 -23.63 -14.62
N GLU A 344 5.19 -22.78 -15.62
CA GLU A 344 6.55 -22.32 -15.95
C GLU A 344 7.20 -21.53 -14.80
N PRO A 345 6.53 -20.53 -14.19
CA PRO A 345 7.13 -19.82 -13.06
C PRO A 345 7.41 -20.72 -11.86
N THR A 346 6.50 -21.63 -11.50
CA THR A 346 6.73 -22.57 -10.38
C THR A 346 7.95 -23.46 -10.64
N LEU A 347 8.11 -23.97 -11.86
CA LEU A 347 9.25 -24.83 -12.17
C LEU A 347 10.56 -24.07 -12.33
N SER A 348 10.53 -22.79 -12.72
CA SER A 348 11.73 -21.95 -12.71
C SER A 348 12.33 -21.80 -11.30
N GLU A 349 11.48 -21.87 -10.27
CA GLU A 349 11.88 -21.80 -8.86
C GLU A 349 12.33 -23.19 -8.33
N LEU A 350 11.73 -24.28 -8.81
CA LEU A 350 12.04 -25.64 -8.35
C LEU A 350 13.23 -26.29 -9.06
N GLY A 351 13.36 -26.10 -10.37
CA GLY A 351 14.41 -26.72 -11.20
C GLY A 351 13.91 -27.18 -12.57
N SER A 352 14.85 -27.50 -13.46
CA SER A 352 14.53 -27.94 -14.82
C SER A 352 13.73 -29.25 -14.82
N VAL A 353 12.63 -29.28 -15.58
CA VAL A 353 11.83 -30.50 -15.77
C VAL A 353 12.66 -31.58 -16.45
N LEU A 354 12.66 -32.77 -15.84
CA LEU A 354 13.30 -33.97 -16.36
C LEU A 354 12.32 -34.85 -17.13
N SER A 355 11.10 -35.01 -16.60
CA SER A 355 10.05 -35.82 -17.22
C SER A 355 8.69 -35.48 -16.63
N VAL A 356 7.63 -35.74 -17.39
CA VAL A 356 6.24 -35.69 -16.90
C VAL A 356 5.54 -36.99 -17.27
N SER A 357 4.76 -37.53 -16.34
CA SER A 357 3.88 -38.68 -16.55
C SER A 357 2.49 -38.40 -16.01
N GLU A 358 1.46 -38.83 -16.72
CA GLU A 358 0.06 -38.73 -16.32
C GLU A 358 -0.42 -40.04 -15.67
N HIS A 359 -1.24 -39.92 -14.64
CA HIS A 359 -1.80 -41.02 -13.84
C HIS A 359 -3.29 -40.80 -13.59
N GLU A 360 -4.07 -41.86 -13.57
CA GLU A 360 -5.52 -41.77 -13.36
C GLU A 360 -5.89 -41.64 -11.88
N ASP A 361 -5.04 -42.15 -10.99
CA ASP A 361 -5.29 -42.19 -9.55
C ASP A 361 -4.00 -42.05 -8.72
N TRP A 362 -4.17 -41.92 -7.41
CA TRP A 362 -3.05 -41.85 -6.48
C TRP A 362 -2.22 -43.12 -6.42
N MET A 363 -2.81 -44.30 -6.65
CA MET A 363 -2.11 -45.57 -6.56
C MET A 363 -1.03 -45.66 -7.65
N SER A 364 -1.42 -45.41 -8.89
CA SER A 364 -0.52 -45.35 -10.05
C SER A 364 0.53 -44.24 -9.92
N ALA A 365 0.14 -43.05 -9.43
CA ALA A 365 1.09 -41.97 -9.18
C ALA A 365 2.14 -42.33 -8.10
N ILE A 366 1.71 -42.95 -7.00
CA ILE A 366 2.61 -43.38 -5.91
C ILE A 366 3.54 -44.51 -6.36
N GLU A 367 3.06 -45.44 -7.19
CA GLU A 367 3.90 -46.48 -7.80
C GLU A 367 5.00 -45.85 -8.66
N ALA A 368 4.65 -44.89 -9.52
CA ALA A 368 5.60 -44.16 -10.34
C ALA A 368 6.63 -43.37 -9.52
N LEU A 369 6.19 -42.72 -8.43
CA LEU A 369 7.07 -42.02 -7.49
C LEU A 369 8.01 -42.99 -6.75
N SER A 370 7.53 -44.18 -6.41
CA SER A 370 8.31 -45.21 -5.70
C SER A 370 9.40 -45.83 -6.57
N ALA A 371 9.21 -45.84 -7.89
CA ALA A 371 10.19 -46.31 -8.87
C ALA A 371 11.31 -45.29 -9.15
N LEU A 372 11.24 -44.07 -8.61
CA LEU A 372 12.28 -43.07 -8.76
C LEU A 372 13.56 -43.45 -7.99
N PRO A 373 14.72 -42.92 -8.39
CA PRO A 373 15.94 -43.04 -7.59
C PRO A 373 15.77 -42.45 -6.20
N ASP A 374 16.49 -42.97 -5.22
CA ASP A 374 16.53 -42.35 -3.89
C ASP A 374 16.99 -40.89 -3.99
N GLU A 375 16.41 -40.05 -3.15
CA GLU A 375 16.57 -38.60 -3.13
C GLU A 375 15.97 -37.84 -4.33
N ALA A 376 15.33 -38.54 -5.27
CA ALA A 376 14.60 -37.88 -6.35
C ALA A 376 13.42 -37.07 -5.81
N ARG A 377 13.18 -35.93 -6.47
CA ARG A 377 12.07 -35.02 -6.19
C ARG A 377 11.12 -34.96 -7.37
N ALA A 378 9.85 -34.84 -7.07
CA ALA A 378 8.81 -34.61 -8.05
C ALA A 378 7.75 -33.67 -7.49
N LEU A 379 7.07 -32.98 -8.39
CA LEU A 379 5.86 -32.22 -8.10
C LEU A 379 4.69 -33.04 -8.65
N VAL A 380 3.71 -33.32 -7.81
CA VAL A 380 2.45 -33.95 -8.22
C VAL A 380 1.41 -32.87 -8.33
N TRP A 381 0.88 -32.64 -9.53
CA TRP A 381 -0.30 -31.81 -9.72
C TRP A 381 -1.53 -32.69 -9.84
N VAL A 382 -2.38 -32.61 -8.82
CA VAL A 382 -3.63 -33.34 -8.70
C VAL A 382 -4.73 -32.46 -9.29
N ARG A 383 -5.31 -32.88 -10.40
CA ARG A 383 -6.40 -32.18 -11.08
C ARG A 383 -7.71 -32.78 -10.58
N ARG A 384 -8.58 -31.96 -10.00
CA ARG A 384 -9.92 -32.40 -9.55
C ARG A 384 -11.03 -31.81 -10.39
N THR A 385 -12.20 -32.46 -10.34
CA THR A 385 -13.44 -31.97 -10.95
C THR A 385 -14.49 -31.63 -9.90
N ASP A 386 -15.43 -30.77 -10.27
CA ASP A 386 -16.54 -30.27 -9.45
C ASP A 386 -17.73 -31.26 -9.35
N GLY A 387 -17.54 -32.53 -9.71
CA GLY A 387 -18.61 -33.53 -9.79
C GLY A 387 -19.48 -33.44 -11.06
N ARG A 388 -19.29 -32.43 -11.91
CA ARG A 388 -19.90 -32.30 -13.25
C ARG A 388 -18.89 -32.48 -14.38
N SER A 389 -17.73 -33.03 -14.05
CA SER A 389 -16.61 -33.25 -14.97
C SER A 389 -15.95 -31.98 -15.51
N ARG A 390 -16.21 -30.82 -14.90
CA ARG A 390 -15.44 -29.59 -15.19
C ARG A 390 -14.22 -29.54 -14.28
N GLU A 391 -13.08 -29.10 -14.81
CA GLU A 391 -11.87 -28.92 -14.00
C GLU A 391 -12.11 -27.86 -12.94
N ALA A 392 -11.72 -28.15 -11.70
CA ALA A 392 -12.15 -27.40 -10.55
C ALA A 392 -10.99 -26.92 -9.68
N VAL A 393 -10.39 -27.77 -8.85
CA VAL A 393 -9.33 -27.37 -7.92
C VAL A 393 -8.11 -28.24 -8.16
N GLY A 394 -6.99 -27.60 -8.51
CA GLY A 394 -5.69 -28.23 -8.56
C GLY A 394 -5.10 -28.34 -7.15
N TRP A 395 -4.29 -29.36 -6.90
CA TRP A 395 -3.50 -29.45 -5.68
C TRP A 395 -2.07 -29.83 -6.00
N LEU A 396 -1.11 -29.02 -5.54
CA LEU A 396 0.31 -29.26 -5.71
C LEU A 396 0.88 -29.96 -4.48
N VAL A 397 1.42 -31.15 -4.68
CA VAL A 397 2.07 -31.96 -3.65
C VAL A 397 3.50 -32.22 -4.05
N THR A 398 4.45 -31.81 -3.20
CA THR A 398 5.85 -32.15 -3.40
C THR A 398 6.08 -33.58 -2.91
N ALA A 399 6.67 -34.40 -3.77
CA ALA A 399 7.06 -35.76 -3.47
C ALA A 399 8.58 -35.88 -3.40
N ARG A 400 9.09 -36.60 -2.39
CA ARG A 400 10.49 -37.00 -2.31
C ARG A 400 10.59 -38.51 -2.10
N LYS A 401 11.38 -39.17 -2.93
CA LYS A 401 11.75 -40.57 -2.73
C LYS A 401 12.84 -40.68 -1.68
N ILE A 402 12.62 -41.50 -0.67
CA ILE A 402 13.60 -41.91 0.34
C ILE A 402 13.73 -43.43 0.38
N ALA A 403 14.77 -43.96 1.01
CA ALA A 403 14.99 -45.41 1.11
C ALA A 403 13.77 -46.18 1.65
N GLY A 404 13.01 -45.58 2.57
CA GLY A 404 11.82 -46.17 3.20
C GLY A 404 10.48 -45.94 2.48
N GLY A 405 10.46 -45.24 1.35
CA GLY A 405 9.22 -44.95 0.60
C GLY A 405 9.15 -43.54 0.03
N VAL A 406 7.93 -43.05 -0.22
CA VAL A 406 7.66 -41.71 -0.75
C VAL A 406 7.10 -40.83 0.37
N ILE A 407 7.69 -39.65 0.54
CA ILE A 407 7.13 -38.59 1.40
C ILE A 407 6.37 -37.62 0.52
N LEU A 408 5.14 -37.30 0.92
CA LEU A 408 4.27 -36.32 0.27
C LEU A 408 4.09 -35.10 1.20
N VAL A 409 4.28 -33.90 0.65
CA VAL A 409 4.18 -32.63 1.37
C VAL A 409 3.28 -31.69 0.59
N ASP A 410 2.30 -31.10 1.26
CA ASP A 410 1.42 -30.10 0.69
C ASP A 410 2.21 -28.82 0.33
N GLY A 411 2.12 -28.38 -0.93
CA GLY A 411 2.90 -27.25 -1.43
C GLY A 411 2.50 -25.89 -0.85
N ALA A 412 1.29 -25.74 -0.31
CA ALA A 412 0.80 -24.49 0.26
C ALA A 412 1.12 -24.38 1.76
N THR A 413 1.09 -25.49 2.49
CA THR A 413 1.21 -25.51 3.97
C THR A 413 2.53 -26.09 4.48
N GLY A 414 3.28 -26.83 3.65
CA GLY A 414 4.48 -27.55 4.06
C GLY A 414 4.21 -28.72 5.02
N SER A 415 2.95 -29.07 5.25
CA SER A 415 2.55 -30.18 6.12
C SER A 415 2.51 -31.50 5.35
N PRO A 416 2.58 -32.66 6.02
CA PRO A 416 2.39 -33.95 5.38
C PRO A 416 1.06 -33.99 4.60
N ALA A 417 1.14 -34.38 3.33
CA ALA A 417 -0.02 -34.53 2.47
C ALA A 417 -0.55 -35.97 2.52
N SER A 418 -1.86 -36.11 2.72
CA SER A 418 -2.55 -37.41 2.63
C SER A 418 -3.22 -37.53 1.26
N PRO A 419 -2.98 -38.62 0.50
CA PRO A 419 -3.68 -38.88 -0.75
C PRO A 419 -5.20 -38.86 -0.55
N ASP A 420 -5.87 -37.97 -1.25
CA ASP A 420 -7.33 -37.85 -1.26
C ASP A 420 -7.86 -38.17 -2.67
N PRO A 421 -8.63 -39.26 -2.85
CA PRO A 421 -9.17 -39.64 -4.14
C PRO A 421 -10.39 -38.79 -4.56
N THR A 422 -10.91 -37.94 -3.67
CA THR A 422 -12.15 -37.20 -3.91
C THR A 422 -12.02 -36.27 -5.11
N GLY A 423 -12.86 -36.50 -6.11
CA GLY A 423 -12.94 -35.68 -7.32
C GLY A 423 -11.71 -35.74 -8.22
N VAL A 424 -10.74 -36.61 -7.95
CA VAL A 424 -9.51 -36.74 -8.76
C VAL A 424 -9.87 -37.13 -10.20
N HIS A 425 -9.42 -36.31 -11.14
CA HIS A 425 -9.57 -36.54 -12.57
C HIS A 425 -8.27 -37.08 -13.19
N ARG A 426 -7.14 -36.44 -12.88
CA ARG A 426 -5.81 -36.81 -13.36
C ARG A 426 -4.73 -36.33 -12.40
N LEU A 427 -3.61 -37.04 -12.33
CA LEU A 427 -2.41 -36.60 -11.63
C LEU A 427 -1.24 -36.50 -12.59
N HIS A 428 -0.54 -35.38 -12.57
CA HIS A 428 0.71 -35.20 -13.30
C HIS A 428 1.88 -35.32 -12.33
N VAL A 429 2.72 -36.33 -12.51
CA VAL A 429 3.99 -36.46 -11.79
C VAL A 429 5.08 -35.79 -12.64
N ILE A 430 5.57 -34.65 -12.16
CA ILE A 430 6.56 -33.80 -12.82
C ILE A 430 7.87 -33.94 -12.07
N ARG A 431 8.82 -34.66 -12.67
CA ARG A 431 10.17 -34.81 -12.11
C ARG A 431 11.00 -33.59 -12.47
N TYR A 432 11.74 -33.05 -11.51
CA TYR A 432 12.66 -31.93 -11.71
C TYR A 432 14.03 -32.21 -11.07
N ARG A 433 15.04 -31.41 -11.43
CA ARG A 433 16.41 -31.52 -10.89
C ARG A 433 16.55 -30.92 -9.50
#